data_AF-A0A2N2WKN3-F1
#
_entry.id   AF-A0A2N2WKN3-F1
#
_cell.length_a   1.000
_cell.length_b   1.000
_cell.length_c   1.000
_cell.angle_alpha   90.00
_cell.angle_beta   90.00
_cell.angle_gamma   90.00
#
_symmetry.space_group_name_H-M   'P 1'
#
loop_
_entity.id
_entity.type
_entity.pdbx_description
1 polymer ?
#
loop_
_entity_poly.entity_id
_entity_poly.type
_entity_poly.pdbx_seq_one_letter_code
_entity_poly.pdbx_strand_id
1 'polypeptide(L)'
;METHLFGSIIFGPVRSRRLGLSLGINLLPAEKKVCTFECVYCECGWTEKKHESKLPKVNQVVDALEKQLKAMIAEGEIPDVLTFAGNGEPTLHPEFNFIMKETVRLRNELAPSAKIAVLSNSTQLYKPLVAEALKMADKAILKLDSTDPGQFRLINNPAAGIELEQIMRSLKDFDGNFIVQTLLLRGEFGGKRIDNINETSLNDLAAFVSSIGASEWMIYPIDRPTPDKNLEKIGKEEMDYAGSFLRKRTNVPVTVRY
;
A
#
# COMPACT_ATOMS: atom_id res chain seq x y z
N MET A 1 -11.44 19.04 -2.34
CA MET A 1 -10.03 18.64 -2.25
C MET A 1 -9.76 17.66 -3.37
N GLU A 2 -8.70 17.89 -4.15
CA GLU A 2 -8.39 17.13 -5.36
C GLU A 2 -7.38 16.01 -5.07
N THR A 3 -7.35 15.01 -5.94
CA THR A 3 -6.36 13.91 -5.90
C THR A 3 -4.96 14.46 -6.20
N HIS A 4 -3.92 13.79 -5.72
CA HIS A 4 -2.54 14.30 -5.78
C HIS A 4 -1.55 13.24 -6.28
N LEU A 5 -0.62 13.66 -7.14
CA LEU A 5 0.51 12.86 -7.63
C LEU A 5 1.83 13.36 -7.05
N PHE A 6 2.75 12.44 -6.81
CA PHE A 6 4.09 12.71 -6.31
C PHE A 6 5.01 13.07 -7.48
N GLY A 7 5.43 14.33 -7.53
CA GLY A 7 6.19 14.91 -8.65
C GLY A 7 7.68 14.54 -8.72
N SER A 8 8.17 13.68 -7.82
CA SER A 8 9.59 13.31 -7.73
C SER A 8 9.76 11.83 -7.37
N ILE A 9 10.92 11.27 -7.71
CA ILE A 9 11.30 9.89 -7.36
C ILE A 9 11.40 9.75 -5.83
N ILE A 10 12.03 10.72 -5.17
CA ILE A 10 12.12 10.80 -3.72
C ILE A 10 11.30 12.00 -3.26
N PHE A 11 10.38 11.80 -2.32
CA PHE A 11 9.50 12.84 -1.81
C PHE A 11 9.42 12.83 -0.28
N GLY A 12 9.06 13.97 0.29
CA GLY A 12 9.20 14.21 1.73
C GLY A 12 10.58 14.75 2.10
N PRO A 13 11.06 14.54 3.35
CA PRO A 13 10.47 13.67 4.35
C PRO A 13 9.13 14.20 4.90
N VAL A 14 8.23 13.29 5.28
CA VAL A 14 6.93 13.61 5.89
C VAL A 14 6.92 13.06 7.31
N ARG A 15 6.62 13.91 8.29
CA ARG A 15 6.38 13.47 9.68
C ARG A 15 5.06 12.71 9.76
N SER A 16 5.15 11.39 9.70
CA SER A 16 4.05 10.47 9.85
C SER A 16 3.82 10.15 11.33
N ARG A 17 2.59 10.35 11.81
CA ARG A 17 2.17 9.87 13.14
C ARG A 17 2.36 8.35 13.31
N ARG A 18 2.39 7.60 12.20
CA ARG A 18 2.41 6.12 12.18
C ARG A 18 3.81 5.54 11.97
N LEU A 19 4.66 6.24 11.22
CA LEU A 19 5.95 5.73 10.78
C LEU A 19 7.15 6.61 11.18
N GLY A 20 6.92 7.71 11.91
CA GLY A 20 7.96 8.69 12.20
C GLY A 20 8.27 9.55 10.98
N LEU A 21 9.52 10.01 10.88
CA LEU A 21 10.03 10.73 9.72
C LEU A 21 10.17 9.79 8.52
N SER A 22 9.20 9.84 7.60
CA SER A 22 9.14 8.94 6.45
C SER A 22 9.67 9.63 5.19
N LEU A 23 10.63 9.00 4.52
CA LEU A 23 11.06 9.38 3.18
C LEU A 23 10.38 8.49 2.14
N GLY A 24 9.67 9.09 1.19
CA GLY A 24 8.91 8.37 0.17
C GLY A 24 9.74 8.05 -1.08
N ILE A 25 9.53 6.87 -1.66
CA ILE A 25 10.18 6.40 -2.89
C ILE A 25 9.11 6.04 -3.92
N ASN A 26 8.91 6.90 -4.91
CA ASN A 26 8.02 6.71 -6.04
C ASN A 26 8.78 6.06 -7.22
N LEU A 27 8.42 4.83 -7.56
CA LEU A 27 8.99 4.09 -8.70
C LEU A 27 8.20 4.26 -10.00
N LEU A 28 7.22 5.14 -9.99
CA LEU A 28 6.28 5.33 -11.09
C LEU A 28 6.43 6.74 -11.67
N PRO A 29 5.91 7.00 -12.87
CA PRO A 29 6.05 8.30 -13.52
C PRO A 29 5.49 9.41 -12.62
N ALA A 30 6.14 10.58 -12.65
CA ALA A 30 5.77 11.71 -11.80
C ALA A 30 4.43 12.34 -12.23
N GLU A 31 4.13 12.22 -13.52
CA GLU A 31 3.01 12.88 -14.18
C GLU A 31 1.70 12.08 -14.19
N LYS A 32 1.73 10.80 -13.82
CA LYS A 32 0.52 9.97 -13.84
C LYS A 32 0.55 8.79 -12.87
N LYS A 33 -0.65 8.32 -12.54
CA LYS A 33 -0.85 7.06 -11.83
C LYS A 33 -0.60 5.85 -12.74
N VAL A 34 0.16 4.87 -12.26
CA VAL A 34 0.36 3.56 -12.90
C VAL A 34 0.07 2.47 -11.87
N CYS A 35 -1.08 1.82 -12.00
CA CYS A 35 -1.52 0.82 -11.03
C CYS A 35 -2.36 -0.25 -11.70
N THR A 36 -2.32 -1.46 -11.15
CA THR A 36 -3.22 -2.56 -11.51
C THR A 36 -4.60 -2.45 -10.87
N PHE A 37 -4.80 -1.49 -9.96
CA PHE A 37 -6.09 -1.15 -9.38
C PHE A 37 -6.51 0.28 -9.73
N GLU A 38 -7.80 0.48 -9.96
CA GLU A 38 -8.46 1.77 -10.01
C GLU A 38 -9.32 1.97 -8.75
N CYS A 39 -8.74 1.83 -7.54
CA CYS A 39 -9.55 1.91 -6.32
C CYS A 39 -10.32 3.23 -6.23
N VAL A 40 -11.60 3.14 -5.87
CA VAL A 40 -12.52 4.29 -5.78
C VAL A 40 -12.08 5.34 -4.76
N TYR A 41 -11.26 4.92 -3.79
CA TYR A 41 -10.73 5.76 -2.71
C TYR A 41 -9.28 6.25 -2.94
N CYS A 42 -8.66 5.97 -4.08
CA CYS A 42 -7.22 6.18 -4.26
C CYS A 42 -6.83 7.66 -4.33
N GLU A 43 -5.98 8.15 -3.42
CA GLU A 43 -5.58 9.58 -3.40
C GLU A 43 -4.85 10.07 -4.66
N CYS A 44 -4.25 9.15 -5.43
CA CYS A 44 -3.60 9.45 -6.72
C CYS A 44 -4.60 9.55 -7.89
N GLY A 45 -5.89 9.37 -7.64
CA GLY A 45 -6.93 9.48 -8.67
C GLY A 45 -7.10 8.24 -9.55
N TRP A 46 -7.73 8.45 -10.71
CA TRP A 46 -7.93 7.42 -11.73
C TRP A 46 -6.64 7.16 -12.51
N THR A 47 -6.50 5.96 -13.08
CA THR A 47 -5.33 5.63 -13.90
C THR A 47 -5.56 6.20 -15.32
N GLU A 48 -4.58 6.94 -15.84
CA GLU A 48 -4.67 7.45 -17.21
C GLU A 48 -4.38 6.32 -18.23
N LYS A 49 -5.34 6.04 -19.12
CA LYS A 49 -5.23 4.97 -20.13
C LYS A 49 -4.38 5.35 -21.35
N LYS A 50 -3.80 6.55 -21.38
CA LYS A 50 -3.05 7.08 -22.54
C LYS A 50 -1.55 7.13 -22.26
N HIS A 51 -0.78 6.84 -23.32
CA HIS A 51 0.68 6.91 -23.43
C HIS A 51 1.49 5.87 -22.65
N GLU A 52 2.56 5.37 -23.26
CA GLU A 52 3.67 4.77 -22.51
C GLU A 52 4.39 5.89 -21.76
N SER A 53 4.52 5.76 -20.44
CA SER A 53 5.41 6.64 -19.66
C SER A 53 6.66 5.86 -19.28
N LYS A 54 7.79 6.54 -19.31
CA LYS A 54 9.07 5.95 -18.91
C LYS A 54 9.11 5.85 -17.39
N LEU A 55 9.30 4.64 -16.88
CA LEU A 55 9.60 4.43 -15.47
C LEU A 55 11.00 4.99 -15.16
N PRO A 56 11.23 5.50 -13.92
CA PRO A 56 12.56 5.88 -13.48
C PRO A 56 13.53 4.72 -13.60
N LYS A 57 14.68 4.92 -14.25
CA LYS A 57 15.72 3.87 -14.30
C LYS A 57 16.28 3.61 -12.91
N VAL A 58 16.77 2.40 -12.67
CA VAL A 58 17.46 2.01 -11.42
C VAL A 58 18.46 3.06 -10.94
N ASN A 59 19.39 3.50 -11.80
CA ASN A 59 20.41 4.47 -11.41
C ASN A 59 19.80 5.81 -10.98
N GLN A 60 18.73 6.27 -11.63
CA GLN A 60 18.04 7.50 -11.23
C GLN A 60 17.42 7.37 -9.83
N VAL A 61 16.90 6.20 -9.48
CA VAL A 61 16.33 5.93 -8.15
C VAL A 61 17.44 5.87 -7.09
N VAL A 62 18.51 5.14 -7.36
CA VAL A 62 19.66 4.99 -6.46
C VAL A 62 20.34 6.33 -6.21
N ASP A 63 20.66 7.07 -7.28
CA ASP A 63 21.31 8.39 -7.19
C ASP A 63 20.44 9.40 -6.42
N ALA A 64 19.12 9.40 -6.67
CA ALA A 64 18.20 10.30 -5.98
C ALA A 64 18.07 9.95 -4.49
N LEU A 65 17.97 8.66 -4.15
CA LEU A 65 17.88 8.20 -2.76
C LEU A 65 19.17 8.52 -2.00
N GLU A 66 20.33 8.18 -2.56
CA GLU A 66 21.63 8.44 -1.96
C GLU A 66 21.85 9.95 -1.73
N LYS A 67 21.55 10.78 -2.74
CA LYS A 67 21.65 12.23 -2.63
C LYS A 67 20.77 12.77 -1.50
N GLN A 68 19.52 12.32 -1.42
CA GLN A 68 18.58 12.79 -0.41
C GLN A 68 18.99 12.34 1.00
N LEU A 69 19.45 11.10 1.17
CA LEU A 69 19.95 10.61 2.45
C LEU A 69 21.17 11.41 2.93
N LYS A 70 22.14 11.66 2.05
CA LYS A 70 23.31 12.49 2.39
C LYS A 70 22.93 13.93 2.76
N ALA A 71 21.96 14.51 2.06
CA ALA A 71 21.44 15.84 2.38
C ALA A 71 20.81 15.89 3.78
N MET A 72 19.92 14.93 4.09
CA MET A 72 19.30 14.84 5.43
C MET A 72 20.35 14.68 6.54
N ILE A 73 21.34 13.81 6.34
CA ILE A 73 22.42 13.58 7.31
C ILE A 73 23.22 14.86 7.56
N ALA A 74 23.53 15.63 6.50
CA ALA A 74 24.22 16.91 6.63
C ALA A 74 23.41 17.95 7.42
N GLU A 75 22.08 17.83 7.41
CA GLU A 75 21.14 18.65 8.19
C GLU A 75 20.88 18.09 9.60
N GLY A 76 21.50 16.96 9.97
CA GLY A 76 21.32 16.30 11.26
C GLY A 76 20.03 15.48 11.38
N GLU A 77 19.37 15.16 10.27
CA GLU A 77 18.18 14.32 10.21
C GLU A 77 18.49 12.93 9.62
N ILE A 78 17.87 11.89 10.19
CA ILE A 78 17.90 10.52 9.65
C ILE A 78 16.44 10.04 9.56
N PRO A 79 16.00 9.47 8.42
CA PRO A 79 14.63 8.99 8.31
C PRO A 79 14.40 7.81 9.26
N ASP A 80 13.21 7.74 9.85
CA ASP A 80 12.76 6.55 10.60
C ASP A 80 12.35 5.43 9.63
N VAL A 81 11.89 5.78 8.43
CA VAL A 81 11.48 4.82 7.41
C VAL A 81 11.73 5.33 5.98
N LEU A 82 12.12 4.41 5.10
CA LEU A 82 12.08 4.54 3.66
C LEU A 82 10.85 3.81 3.15
N THR A 83 9.90 4.53 2.57
CA THR A 83 8.58 3.99 2.20
C THR A 83 8.43 3.97 0.68
N PHE A 84 8.38 2.78 0.10
CA PHE A 84 7.93 2.59 -1.28
C PHE A 84 6.43 2.83 -1.34
N ALA A 85 6.08 3.99 -1.89
CA ALA A 85 4.73 4.52 -2.07
C ALA A 85 4.80 5.50 -3.24
N GLY A 86 3.66 5.97 -3.75
CA GLY A 86 3.69 6.95 -4.81
C GLY A 86 2.49 6.84 -5.72
N ASN A 87 2.73 7.07 -7.02
CA ASN A 87 1.69 7.19 -8.02
C ASN A 87 1.13 5.82 -8.48
N GLY A 88 0.86 4.89 -7.57
CA GLY A 88 0.28 3.57 -7.87
C GLY A 88 1.03 2.39 -7.26
N GLU A 89 1.15 1.31 -8.01
CA GLU A 89 1.71 0.03 -7.52
C GLU A 89 3.23 -0.06 -7.79
N PRO A 90 4.09 0.07 -6.77
CA PRO A 90 5.54 0.11 -6.97
C PRO A 90 6.11 -1.20 -7.54
N THR A 91 5.48 -2.35 -7.26
CA THR A 91 5.94 -3.66 -7.73
C THR A 91 5.73 -3.87 -9.23
N LEU A 92 5.06 -2.95 -9.93
CA LEU A 92 5.01 -2.93 -11.40
C LEU A 92 6.34 -2.54 -12.04
N HIS A 93 7.27 -1.95 -11.29
CA HIS A 93 8.59 -1.65 -11.81
C HIS A 93 9.34 -2.95 -12.13
N PRO A 94 9.78 -3.18 -13.40
CA PRO A 94 10.40 -4.45 -13.79
C PRO A 94 11.68 -4.75 -13.02
N GLU A 95 12.39 -3.71 -12.58
CA GLU A 95 13.61 -3.82 -11.79
C GLU A 95 13.36 -3.65 -10.27
N PHE A 96 12.12 -3.79 -9.78
CA PHE A 96 11.77 -3.60 -8.37
C PHE A 96 12.67 -4.38 -7.40
N ASN A 97 12.98 -5.64 -7.71
CA ASN A 97 13.87 -6.48 -6.89
C ASN A 97 15.28 -5.88 -6.77
N PHE A 98 15.83 -5.35 -7.87
CA PHE A 98 17.14 -4.73 -7.87
C PHE A 98 17.13 -3.41 -7.08
N ILE A 99 16.10 -2.58 -7.29
CA ILE A 99 15.95 -1.33 -6.55
C ILE A 99 15.82 -1.58 -5.04
N MET A 100 15.10 -2.63 -4.63
CA MET A 100 15.01 -3.04 -3.23
C MET A 100 16.38 -3.44 -2.66
N LYS A 101 17.20 -4.20 -3.40
CA LYS A 101 18.57 -4.55 -2.99
C LYS A 101 19.44 -3.31 -2.77
N GLU A 102 19.41 -2.36 -3.70
CA GLU A 102 20.17 -1.11 -3.58
C GLU A 102 19.65 -0.22 -2.45
N THR A 103 18.34 -0.19 -2.22
CA THR A 103 17.75 0.56 -1.11
C THR A 103 18.16 -0.04 0.23
N VAL A 104 18.21 -1.37 0.37
CA VAL A 104 18.75 -2.04 1.56
C VAL A 104 20.22 -1.68 1.76
N ARG A 105 21.03 -1.72 0.69
CA ARG A 105 22.45 -1.35 0.75
C ARG A 105 22.63 0.09 1.25
N LEU A 106 21.97 1.06 0.61
CA LEU A 106 22.04 2.47 0.96
C LEU A 106 21.50 2.74 2.38
N ARG A 107 20.38 2.12 2.76
CA ARG A 107 19.84 2.21 4.13
C ARG A 107 20.89 1.75 5.13
N ASN A 108 21.50 0.59 4.94
CA ASN A 108 22.48 0.05 5.88
C ASN A 108 23.73 0.94 6.00
N GLU A 109 24.14 1.58 4.91
CA GLU A 109 25.32 2.45 4.87
C GLU A 109 25.06 3.83 5.50
N LEU A 110 23.93 4.46 5.17
CA LEU A 110 23.67 5.88 5.45
C LEU A 110 22.64 6.11 6.57
N ALA A 111 21.71 5.19 6.75
CA ALA A 111 20.61 5.31 7.71
C ALA A 111 20.27 3.95 8.37
N PRO A 112 21.22 3.29 9.07
CA PRO A 112 21.08 1.90 9.52
C PRO A 112 19.91 1.68 10.49
N SER A 113 19.44 2.71 11.18
CA SER A 113 18.26 2.67 12.06
C SER A 113 16.93 2.76 11.31
N ALA A 114 16.93 3.27 10.07
CA ALA A 114 15.70 3.44 9.29
C ALA A 114 15.09 2.08 8.93
N LYS A 115 13.77 1.99 8.89
CA LYS A 115 13.05 0.82 8.39
C LYS A 115 12.78 0.93 6.89
N ILE A 116 12.54 -0.18 6.21
CA ILE A 116 12.01 -0.19 4.85
C ILE A 116 10.57 -0.66 4.87
N ALA A 117 9.66 0.17 4.39
CA ALA A 117 8.24 -0.16 4.23
C ALA A 117 7.86 -0.18 2.74
N VAL A 118 7.02 -1.14 2.35
CA VAL A 118 6.48 -1.22 0.98
C VAL A 118 4.97 -1.29 1.05
N LEU A 119 4.29 -0.29 0.51
CA LEU A 119 2.84 -0.34 0.27
C LEU A 119 2.61 -1.05 -1.07
N SER A 120 1.89 -2.17 -1.06
CA SER A 120 1.53 -2.90 -2.26
C SER A 120 0.06 -3.32 -2.25
N ASN A 121 -0.56 -3.27 -3.41
CA ASN A 121 -1.90 -3.77 -3.68
C ASN A 121 -1.96 -5.30 -3.86
N SER A 122 -0.84 -5.99 -3.65
CA SER A 122 -0.70 -7.46 -3.65
C SER A 122 -0.84 -8.13 -5.01
N THR A 123 -1.15 -7.39 -6.09
CA THR A 123 -1.45 -7.99 -7.41
C THR A 123 -0.26 -8.67 -8.07
N GLN A 124 0.96 -8.26 -7.75
CA GLN A 124 2.20 -8.84 -8.31
C GLN A 124 2.85 -9.87 -7.37
N LEU A 125 2.23 -10.16 -6.22
CA LEU A 125 2.84 -10.99 -5.18
C LEU A 125 3.14 -12.43 -5.64
N TYR A 126 2.39 -12.94 -6.62
CA TYR A 126 2.62 -14.25 -7.23
C TYR A 126 3.95 -14.36 -8.00
N LYS A 127 4.60 -13.23 -8.32
CA LYS A 127 5.87 -13.23 -9.06
C LYS A 127 7.05 -13.47 -8.11
N PRO A 128 7.91 -14.48 -8.35
CA PRO A 128 9.00 -14.83 -7.44
C PRO A 128 9.92 -13.65 -7.08
N LEU A 129 10.36 -12.88 -8.08
CA LEU A 129 11.25 -11.72 -7.84
C LEU A 129 10.57 -10.61 -7.02
N VAL A 130 9.25 -10.45 -7.12
CA VAL A 130 8.49 -9.48 -6.30
C VAL A 130 8.35 -10.00 -4.88
N ALA A 131 8.02 -11.28 -4.69
CA ALA A 131 7.96 -11.89 -3.37
C ALA A 131 9.33 -11.82 -2.66
N GLU A 132 10.42 -12.19 -3.32
CA GLU A 132 11.79 -12.03 -2.82
C GLU A 132 12.10 -10.58 -2.44
N ALA A 133 11.63 -9.63 -3.26
CA ALA A 133 11.81 -8.21 -3.01
C ALA A 133 11.09 -7.76 -1.72
N LEU A 134 9.83 -8.18 -1.56
CA LEU A 134 9.01 -7.84 -0.40
C LEU A 134 9.53 -8.47 0.89
N LYS A 135 10.18 -9.66 0.83
CA LYS A 135 10.85 -10.28 1.99
C LYS A 135 12.02 -9.45 2.54
N MET A 136 12.61 -8.57 1.73
CA MET A 136 13.68 -7.67 2.18
C MET A 136 13.15 -6.44 2.95
N ALA A 137 11.85 -6.15 2.88
CA ALA A 137 11.26 -5.04 3.59
C ALA A 137 11.10 -5.39 5.08
N ASP A 138 11.38 -4.42 5.97
CA ASP A 138 11.02 -4.55 7.39
C ASP A 138 9.49 -4.60 7.57
N LYS A 139 8.75 -3.91 6.68
CA LYS A 139 7.28 -3.84 6.67
C LYS A 139 6.73 -3.94 5.25
N ALA A 140 6.45 -5.15 4.77
CA ALA A 140 5.59 -5.33 3.61
C ALA A 140 4.13 -5.13 4.03
N ILE A 141 3.45 -4.14 3.45
CA ILE A 141 2.06 -3.79 3.76
C ILE A 141 1.23 -4.12 2.54
N LEU A 142 0.50 -5.23 2.62
CA LEU A 142 -0.15 -5.89 1.50
C LEU A 142 -1.66 -5.71 1.60
N LYS A 143 -2.27 -5.17 0.54
CA LYS A 143 -3.68 -4.78 0.55
C LYS A 143 -4.62 -5.98 0.35
N LEU A 144 -5.72 -5.99 1.10
CA LEU A 144 -6.90 -6.81 0.90
C LEU A 144 -8.13 -6.09 1.48
N ASP A 145 -9.02 -5.59 0.62
CA ASP A 145 -10.19 -4.81 1.06
C ASP A 145 -11.49 -5.60 1.15
N SER A 146 -11.53 -6.77 0.50
CA SER A 146 -12.67 -7.68 0.52
C SER A 146 -12.22 -9.09 0.12
N THR A 147 -12.93 -10.09 0.63
CA THR A 147 -12.88 -11.49 0.18
C THR A 147 -14.02 -11.82 -0.77
N ASP A 148 -14.96 -10.90 -0.99
CA ASP A 148 -16.06 -11.04 -1.94
C ASP A 148 -15.66 -10.47 -3.33
N PRO A 149 -15.70 -11.26 -4.41
CA PRO A 149 -15.35 -10.79 -5.74
C PRO A 149 -16.21 -9.60 -6.23
N GLY A 150 -17.46 -9.51 -5.78
CA GLY A 150 -18.36 -8.39 -6.11
C GLY A 150 -17.86 -7.07 -5.53
N GLN A 151 -17.66 -7.03 -4.21
CA GLN A 151 -17.09 -5.90 -3.48
C GLN A 151 -15.68 -5.57 -3.95
N PHE A 152 -14.82 -6.55 -4.18
CA PHE A 152 -13.47 -6.32 -4.73
C PHE A 152 -13.51 -5.56 -6.06
N ARG A 153 -14.38 -5.96 -7.00
CA ARG A 153 -14.54 -5.23 -8.27
C ARG A 153 -15.07 -3.83 -8.09
N LEU A 154 -15.96 -3.59 -7.12
CA LEU A 154 -16.50 -2.27 -6.84
C LEU A 154 -15.48 -1.35 -6.17
N ILE A 155 -14.75 -1.86 -5.17
CA ILE A 155 -13.85 -1.09 -4.31
C ILE A 155 -12.50 -0.86 -5.00
N ASN A 156 -11.90 -1.92 -5.54
CA ASN A 156 -10.55 -1.89 -6.08
C ASN A 156 -10.51 -1.71 -7.59
N ASN A 157 -11.62 -1.99 -8.30
CA ASN A 157 -11.76 -1.90 -9.76
C ASN A 157 -10.49 -2.38 -10.48
N PRO A 158 -10.18 -3.69 -10.39
CA PRO A 158 -8.92 -4.25 -10.86
C PRO A 158 -8.80 -4.19 -12.39
N ALA A 159 -7.58 -4.06 -12.88
CA ALA A 159 -7.26 -4.19 -14.29
C ALA A 159 -7.60 -5.62 -14.79
N ALA A 160 -7.79 -5.76 -16.12
CA ALA A 160 -8.11 -7.05 -16.73
C ALA A 160 -7.07 -8.13 -16.39
N GLY A 161 -7.54 -9.33 -16.02
CA GLY A 161 -6.71 -10.48 -15.66
C GLY A 161 -6.21 -10.48 -14.21
N ILE A 162 -6.60 -9.50 -13.39
CA ILE A 162 -6.31 -9.48 -11.95
C ILE A 162 -7.49 -10.08 -11.18
N GLU A 163 -7.30 -11.29 -10.68
CA GLU A 163 -8.32 -12.05 -9.95
C GLU A 163 -8.08 -12.06 -8.44
N LEU A 164 -9.15 -11.89 -7.66
CA LEU A 164 -9.08 -11.85 -6.20
C LEU A 164 -8.52 -13.15 -5.62
N GLU A 165 -8.91 -14.29 -6.18
CA GLU A 165 -8.49 -15.62 -5.74
C GLU A 165 -6.98 -15.79 -5.87
N GLN A 166 -6.36 -15.21 -6.91
CA GLN A 166 -4.91 -15.24 -7.07
C GLN A 166 -4.21 -14.37 -6.00
N ILE A 167 -4.77 -13.21 -5.69
CA ILE A 167 -4.24 -12.34 -4.62
C ILE A 167 -4.31 -13.08 -3.28
N MET A 168 -5.46 -13.66 -2.97
CA MET A 168 -5.67 -14.43 -1.73
C MET A 168 -4.74 -15.65 -1.64
N ARG A 169 -4.55 -16.41 -2.72
CA ARG A 169 -3.55 -17.48 -2.76
C ARG A 169 -2.14 -16.95 -2.51
N SER A 170 -1.75 -15.87 -3.18
CA SER A 170 -0.41 -15.29 -3.03
C SER A 170 -0.16 -14.78 -1.61
N LEU A 171 -1.17 -14.20 -0.95
CA LEU A 171 -1.07 -13.79 0.46
C LEU A 171 -0.92 -14.98 1.40
N LYS A 172 -1.59 -16.10 1.09
CA LYS A 172 -1.48 -17.34 1.86
C LYS A 172 -0.11 -18.01 1.70
N ASP A 173 0.43 -17.98 0.49
CA ASP A 173 1.70 -18.63 0.15
C ASP A 173 2.92 -17.74 0.48
N PHE A 174 2.71 -16.47 0.79
CA PHE A 174 3.79 -15.55 1.15
C PHE A 174 4.31 -15.82 2.56
N ASP A 175 5.54 -16.29 2.63
CA ASP A 175 6.30 -16.68 3.83
C ASP A 175 7.20 -15.56 4.38
N GLY A 176 7.08 -14.33 3.85
CA GLY A 176 7.74 -13.15 4.42
C GLY A 176 7.03 -12.61 5.67
N ASN A 177 7.62 -11.63 6.34
CA ASN A 177 6.92 -10.85 7.36
C ASN A 177 6.07 -9.76 6.68
N PHE A 178 4.75 -9.77 6.90
CA PHE A 178 3.86 -8.80 6.29
C PHE A 178 2.67 -8.40 7.15
N ILE A 179 2.14 -7.24 6.82
CA ILE A 179 0.93 -6.66 7.39
C ILE A 179 -0.16 -6.72 6.33
N VAL A 180 -1.34 -7.20 6.68
CA VAL A 180 -2.52 -7.03 5.83
C VAL A 180 -3.10 -5.65 6.08
N GLN A 181 -3.40 -4.91 5.03
CA GLN A 181 -4.05 -3.61 5.13
C GLN A 181 -5.42 -3.61 4.43
N THR A 182 -6.46 -3.21 5.17
CA THR A 182 -7.85 -3.16 4.71
C THR A 182 -8.40 -1.76 4.92
N LEU A 183 -8.89 -1.12 3.86
CA LEU A 183 -9.63 0.13 3.96
C LEU A 183 -11.11 -0.18 4.18
N LEU A 184 -11.70 0.35 5.25
CA LEU A 184 -13.13 0.25 5.52
C LEU A 184 -13.85 1.52 5.03
N LEU A 185 -14.91 1.33 4.24
CA LEU A 185 -15.68 2.41 3.63
C LEU A 185 -17.15 2.04 3.41
N ARG A 186 -17.96 3.08 3.25
CA ARG A 186 -19.30 3.03 2.65
C ARG A 186 -19.36 3.99 1.46
N GLY A 187 -20.39 3.85 0.63
CA GLY A 187 -20.69 4.79 -0.43
C GLY A 187 -21.40 4.12 -1.61
N GLU A 188 -21.27 4.75 -2.77
CA GLU A 188 -21.81 4.24 -4.03
C GLU A 188 -20.78 4.41 -5.16
N PHE A 189 -20.67 3.41 -6.04
CA PHE A 189 -19.89 3.52 -7.26
C PHE A 189 -20.66 2.86 -8.41
N GLY A 190 -20.84 3.59 -9.53
CA GLY A 190 -21.54 3.07 -10.71
C GLY A 190 -22.97 2.58 -10.43
N GLY A 191 -23.71 3.27 -9.56
CA GLY A 191 -25.07 2.90 -9.18
C GLY A 191 -25.18 1.71 -8.22
N LYS A 192 -24.06 1.25 -7.64
CA LYS A 192 -24.01 0.13 -6.72
C LYS A 192 -23.45 0.56 -5.37
N ARG A 193 -24.15 0.19 -4.30
CA ARG A 193 -23.73 0.46 -2.93
C ARG A 193 -22.45 -0.32 -2.58
N ILE A 194 -21.54 0.35 -1.90
CA ILE A 194 -20.35 -0.20 -1.26
C ILE A 194 -20.56 -0.14 0.25
N ASP A 195 -20.32 -1.24 0.95
CA ASP A 195 -20.33 -1.31 2.42
C ASP A 195 -19.52 -2.52 2.88
N ASN A 196 -18.23 -2.33 3.17
CA ASN A 196 -17.36 -3.43 3.61
C ASN A 196 -17.10 -3.45 5.13
N ILE A 197 -17.87 -2.69 5.90
CA ILE A 197 -17.83 -2.69 7.37
C ILE A 197 -19.00 -3.46 8.00
N ASN A 198 -19.88 -4.05 7.18
CA ASN A 198 -20.94 -4.94 7.66
C ASN A 198 -20.35 -6.23 8.27
N GLU A 199 -21.09 -6.89 9.17
CA GLU A 199 -20.60 -8.06 9.89
C GLU A 199 -20.21 -9.23 8.96
N THR A 200 -20.92 -9.46 7.86
CA THR A 200 -20.58 -10.51 6.90
C THR A 200 -19.20 -10.26 6.30
N SER A 201 -18.96 -9.08 5.73
CA SER A 201 -17.66 -8.70 5.17
C SER A 201 -16.54 -8.79 6.22
N LEU A 202 -16.79 -8.33 7.45
CA LEU A 202 -15.81 -8.38 8.54
C LEU A 202 -15.51 -9.82 9.01
N ASN A 203 -16.54 -10.68 9.10
CA ASN A 203 -16.36 -12.10 9.45
C ASN A 203 -15.57 -12.85 8.37
N ASP A 204 -15.88 -12.63 7.09
CA ASP A 204 -15.20 -13.30 5.98
C ASP A 204 -13.73 -12.87 5.87
N LEU A 205 -13.47 -11.57 6.02
CA LEU A 205 -12.10 -11.05 6.12
C LEU A 205 -11.37 -11.63 7.33
N ALA A 206 -12.01 -11.70 8.51
CA ALA A 206 -11.40 -12.28 9.70
C ALA A 206 -11.07 -13.76 9.53
N ALA A 207 -11.96 -14.53 8.92
CA ALA A 207 -11.73 -15.94 8.61
C ALA A 207 -10.52 -16.10 7.67
N PHE A 208 -10.45 -15.30 6.61
CA PHE A 208 -9.33 -15.35 5.68
C PHE A 208 -8.01 -14.91 6.32
N VAL A 209 -7.97 -13.76 6.99
CA VAL A 209 -6.75 -13.23 7.62
C VAL A 209 -6.25 -14.17 8.72
N SER A 210 -7.13 -14.86 9.43
CA SER A 210 -6.72 -15.87 10.43
C SER A 210 -6.08 -17.12 9.82
N SER A 211 -6.27 -17.34 8.52
CA SER A 211 -5.75 -18.49 7.79
C SER A 211 -4.37 -18.27 7.14
N ILE A 212 -3.81 -17.06 7.27
CA ILE A 212 -2.54 -16.67 6.65
C ILE A 212 -1.52 -16.20 7.69
N GLY A 213 -0.24 -16.14 7.31
CA GLY A 213 0.89 -15.81 8.19
C GLY A 213 1.12 -14.32 8.47
N ALA A 214 0.08 -13.48 8.46
CA ALA A 214 0.23 -12.03 8.67
C ALA A 214 0.65 -11.71 10.11
N SER A 215 1.58 -10.78 10.29
CA SER A 215 2.03 -10.33 11.62
C SER A 215 1.14 -9.26 12.25
N GLU A 216 0.41 -8.52 11.42
CA GLU A 216 -0.58 -7.51 11.84
C GLU A 216 -1.68 -7.41 10.78
N TRP A 217 -2.90 -7.10 11.24
CA TRP A 217 -3.99 -6.67 10.38
C TRP A 217 -4.34 -5.21 10.68
N MET A 218 -4.02 -4.33 9.74
CA MET A 218 -4.25 -2.91 9.81
C MET A 218 -5.56 -2.54 9.12
N ILE A 219 -6.53 -2.00 9.87
CA ILE A 219 -7.75 -1.41 9.32
C ILE A 219 -7.70 0.11 9.41
N TYR A 220 -8.22 0.81 8.39
CA TYR A 220 -8.23 2.27 8.35
C TYR A 220 -9.39 2.83 7.51
N PRO A 221 -9.92 4.03 7.83
CA PRO A 221 -10.93 4.68 7.01
C PRO A 221 -10.29 5.53 5.90
N ILE A 222 -11.13 6.08 5.02
CA ILE A 222 -10.73 7.14 4.10
C ILE A 222 -10.24 8.35 4.90
N ASP A 223 -9.04 8.86 4.58
CA ASP A 223 -8.48 10.04 5.24
C ASP A 223 -7.97 11.10 4.25
N ARG A 224 -7.97 10.78 2.97
CA ARG A 224 -7.44 11.60 1.88
C ARG A 224 -8.52 11.82 0.82
N PRO A 225 -8.37 12.84 -0.05
CA PRO A 225 -9.27 13.05 -1.17
C PRO A 225 -9.37 11.79 -2.04
N THR A 226 -10.57 11.49 -2.48
CA THR A 226 -10.87 10.33 -3.33
C THR A 226 -11.29 10.77 -4.73
N PRO A 227 -11.06 9.95 -5.76
CA PRO A 227 -11.49 10.24 -7.12
C PRO A 227 -13.00 10.16 -7.25
N ASP A 228 -13.62 9.15 -6.63
CA ASP A 228 -15.07 9.08 -6.49
C ASP A 228 -15.54 9.99 -5.33
N LYS A 229 -16.64 10.73 -5.55
CA LYS A 229 -17.17 11.72 -4.59
C LYS A 229 -18.35 11.21 -3.77
N ASN A 230 -18.87 10.03 -4.07
CA ASN A 230 -19.99 9.38 -3.40
C ASN A 230 -19.53 8.39 -2.32
N LEU A 231 -18.31 8.56 -1.82
CA LEU A 231 -17.76 7.74 -0.74
C LEU A 231 -17.92 8.43 0.61
N GLU A 232 -18.22 7.61 1.61
CA GLU A 232 -18.41 8.02 2.99
C GLU A 232 -17.20 7.61 3.84
N LYS A 233 -16.64 8.57 4.57
CA LYS A 233 -15.63 8.29 5.59
C LYS A 233 -16.29 7.63 6.80
N ILE A 234 -15.80 6.47 7.20
CA ILE A 234 -16.24 5.82 8.44
C ILE A 234 -15.73 6.62 9.64
N GLY A 235 -16.64 6.92 10.56
CA GLY A 235 -16.35 7.64 11.80
C GLY A 235 -15.51 6.84 12.80
N LYS A 236 -14.92 7.53 13.78
CA LYS A 236 -14.05 6.92 14.79
C LYS A 236 -14.76 5.82 15.59
N GLU A 237 -15.99 6.06 16.03
CA GLU A 237 -16.75 5.10 16.84
C GLU A 237 -16.99 3.78 16.10
N GLU A 238 -17.36 3.86 14.81
CA GLU A 238 -17.57 2.68 13.97
C GLU A 238 -16.27 1.95 13.66
N MET A 239 -15.17 2.68 13.42
CA MET A 239 -13.84 2.07 13.26
C MET A 239 -13.36 1.36 14.54
N ASP A 240 -13.60 1.95 15.72
CA ASP A 240 -13.28 1.33 17.01
C ASP A 240 -14.15 0.09 17.28
N TYR A 241 -15.43 0.14 16.90
CA TYR A 241 -16.33 -1.00 16.92
C TYR A 241 -15.80 -2.12 16.01
N ALA A 242 -15.49 -1.83 14.74
CA ALA A 242 -14.96 -2.81 13.80
C ALA A 242 -13.65 -3.43 14.31
N GLY A 243 -12.74 -2.60 14.85
CA GLY A 243 -11.51 -3.10 15.47
C GLY A 243 -11.79 -4.04 16.65
N SER A 244 -12.74 -3.71 17.53
CA SER A 244 -13.13 -4.56 18.65
C SER A 244 -13.84 -5.84 18.22
N PHE A 245 -14.63 -5.77 17.14
CA PHE A 245 -15.31 -6.90 16.52
C PHE A 245 -14.32 -7.91 15.95
N LEU A 246 -13.33 -7.43 15.19
CA LEU A 246 -12.30 -8.25 14.54
C LEU A 246 -11.34 -8.89 15.54
N ARG A 247 -10.91 -8.17 16.60
CA ARG A 247 -10.03 -8.72 17.64
C ARG A 247 -10.59 -9.96 18.35
N LYS A 248 -11.91 -10.15 18.33
CA LYS A 248 -12.57 -11.34 18.91
C LYS A 248 -12.65 -12.52 17.94
N ARG A 249 -12.30 -12.32 16.66
CA ARG A 249 -12.56 -13.23 15.54
C ARG A 249 -11.32 -13.59 14.73
N THR A 250 -10.19 -12.99 15.05
CA THR A 250 -8.90 -13.36 14.46
C THR A 250 -7.84 -13.56 15.53
N ASN A 251 -6.89 -14.43 15.22
CA ASN A 251 -5.65 -14.62 15.96
C ASN A 251 -4.55 -13.62 15.56
N VAL A 252 -4.75 -12.85 14.48
CA VAL A 252 -3.81 -11.83 14.02
C VAL A 252 -4.02 -10.53 14.80
N PRO A 253 -2.96 -9.85 15.31
CA PRO A 253 -3.10 -8.57 15.98
C PRO A 253 -3.78 -7.52 15.09
N VAL A 254 -4.93 -6.98 15.52
CA VAL A 254 -5.67 -5.97 14.77
C VAL A 254 -5.35 -4.56 15.28
N THR A 255 -4.97 -3.69 14.35
CA THR A 255 -4.74 -2.27 14.64
C THR A 255 -5.65 -1.37 13.82
N VAL A 256 -6.28 -0.41 14.50
CA VAL A 256 -7.08 0.65 13.86
C VAL A 256 -6.19 1.88 13.64
N ARG A 257 -6.14 2.40 12.40
CA ARG A 257 -5.37 3.61 12.07
C ARG A 257 -6.29 4.72 11.60
N TYR A 258 -6.04 5.92 12.12
CA TYR A 258 -6.71 7.19 11.79
C TYR A 258 -5.74 8.16 11.11
#